data_AF-A0A150FBD2-F1
#
_entry.id   AF-A0A150FBD2-F1
#
_cell.length_a   1.000
_cell.length_b   1.000
_cell.length_c   1.000
_cell.angle_alpha   90.00
_cell.angle_beta   90.00
_cell.angle_gamma   90.00
#
_symmetry.space_group_name_H-M   'P 1'
#
loop_
_entity.id
_entity.type
_entity.pdbx_description
1 polymer ?
#
loop_
_entity_poly.entity_id
_entity_poly.type
_entity_poly.pdbx_seq_one_letter_code
_entity_poly.pdbx_strand_id
1 'polypeptide(L)'
;MNMQQPLYYFVDALDWGIDDKGSNAIETTEGFNRALEYASSNSFFRVYVPKGKYLIDAVNTTKRLPEFGGGIYVPSNIELILHPEAVFHVLPNDYQGYSCFYVGQASNVTIRGGQIIGDRYEHDYSKINSTQETHEWGYGIHIHGSKNVLIENVSISDCIGDNIWIAAYGMMNTSGTYTPSRNVTVRKCTLKRGRRNNLATNGCEGFLVDDCDIEEAGGDTIGPQLGIDLEGFGEKGIKYDHPYKLTVRNCRFKNNGRGSITAHTSGKVIIDGNYCDNVISYGYSTDVSIKNNKIINEGSVKTYGIDSVGVSTTESGNRVQIDGNTVSGFEVGICARGKGVTISNNTLERIKACPISTHQAEDVLITDNRMENSDCIQVQVRNSNDVRVVNNKGKGTTTAYASKIMDSTRVSLINNEFVNVYGGVYCERSQSVRLKGNDLILSGSGHGIFWDKDSSVSLHRNEIHEPKNVAIKGTPEKYSCQISENQIYFCKSLIAIHLVGGSEHILKDNEIMFNRSSDQGYGVYLENTNKARLVRNDVHGIGGKLLSHPYCTEKAKNTTLIHNTYNSGTLKTAEGDTIV
;
A
#
# COMPACT_ATOMS: atom_id res chain seq x y z
N MET A 1 35.51 38.44 -12.55
CA MET A 1 34.18 37.98 -12.09
C MET A 1 33.54 39.14 -11.32
N ASN A 2 32.66 39.90 -11.95
CA ASN A 2 31.84 40.88 -11.22
C ASN A 2 30.75 40.10 -10.50
N MET A 3 30.82 40.05 -9.16
CA MET A 3 29.67 39.70 -8.34
C MET A 3 28.68 40.86 -8.49
N GLN A 4 27.67 40.66 -9.34
CA GLN A 4 26.55 41.58 -9.48
C GLN A 4 25.85 41.62 -8.11
N GLN A 5 25.77 42.81 -7.50
CA GLN A 5 25.02 43.01 -6.26
C GLN A 5 23.60 42.47 -6.45
N PRO A 6 23.06 41.66 -5.53
CA PRO A 6 21.70 41.17 -5.64
C PRO A 6 20.73 42.35 -5.71
N LEU A 7 20.07 42.53 -6.86
CA LEU A 7 19.01 43.51 -7.05
C LEU A 7 17.71 42.97 -6.46
N TYR A 8 17.21 43.64 -5.42
CA TYR A 8 15.93 43.37 -4.77
C TYR A 8 14.87 44.31 -5.29
N TYR A 9 13.68 43.79 -5.57
CA TYR A 9 12.52 44.58 -5.94
C TYR A 9 11.44 44.47 -4.88
N PHE A 10 10.99 45.61 -4.36
CA PHE A 10 9.83 45.68 -3.47
C PHE A 10 8.67 46.19 -4.30
N VAL A 11 7.63 45.36 -4.45
CA VAL A 11 6.44 45.74 -5.23
C VAL A 11 5.73 46.86 -4.48
N ASP A 12 5.64 48.02 -5.11
CA ASP A 12 4.75 49.09 -4.66
C ASP A 12 3.40 48.92 -5.38
N ALA A 13 2.34 48.76 -4.60
CA ALA A 13 1.00 48.54 -5.14
C ALA A 13 0.51 49.75 -5.97
N LEU A 14 0.89 50.97 -5.57
CA LEU A 14 0.50 52.21 -6.27
C LEU A 14 1.14 52.30 -7.66
N ASP A 15 2.41 51.89 -7.79
CA ASP A 15 3.16 51.98 -9.05
C ASP A 15 2.56 51.11 -10.16
N TRP A 16 1.89 50.03 -9.80
CA TRP A 16 1.33 49.06 -10.75
C TRP A 16 -0.18 49.00 -10.81
N GLY A 17 -0.88 49.79 -9.97
CA GLY A 17 -2.33 49.75 -9.85
C GLY A 17 -2.86 48.46 -9.22
N ILE A 18 -2.06 47.84 -8.33
CA ILE A 18 -2.45 46.63 -7.59
C ILE A 18 -3.36 47.05 -6.43
N ASP A 19 -4.53 46.42 -6.30
CA ASP A 19 -5.42 46.65 -5.16
C ASP A 19 -5.11 45.64 -4.03
N ASP A 20 -4.66 46.16 -2.90
CA ASP A 20 -4.32 45.40 -1.70
C ASP A 20 -5.48 45.24 -0.70
N LYS A 21 -6.69 45.67 -1.08
CA LYS A 21 -7.90 45.61 -0.25
C LYS A 21 -8.91 44.54 -0.67
N GLY A 22 -8.62 43.80 -1.74
CA GLY A 22 -9.41 42.67 -2.21
C GLY A 22 -10.55 43.08 -3.16
N SER A 23 -10.35 44.10 -3.98
CA SER A 23 -11.24 44.47 -5.09
C SER A 23 -10.43 44.56 -6.39
N ASN A 24 -11.08 44.95 -7.51
CA ASN A 24 -10.40 45.24 -8.79
C ASN A 24 -9.48 44.10 -9.28
N ALA A 25 -10.06 42.92 -9.50
CA ALA A 25 -9.33 41.68 -9.75
C ALA A 25 -8.48 41.73 -11.02
N ILE A 26 -9.02 42.33 -12.08
CA ILE A 26 -8.35 42.44 -13.39
C ILE A 26 -7.12 43.32 -13.26
N GLU A 27 -7.31 44.53 -12.72
CA GLU A 27 -6.22 45.51 -12.52
C GLU A 27 -5.13 44.97 -11.59
N THR A 28 -5.54 44.25 -10.54
CA THR A 28 -4.63 43.60 -9.58
C THR A 28 -3.78 42.52 -10.27
N THR A 29 -4.40 41.61 -11.02
CA THR A 29 -3.68 40.56 -11.75
C THR A 29 -2.72 41.16 -12.79
N GLU A 30 -3.20 42.11 -13.61
CA GLU A 30 -2.38 42.75 -14.62
C GLU A 30 -1.22 43.56 -13.99
N GLY A 31 -1.48 44.24 -12.87
CA GLY A 31 -0.48 44.98 -12.11
C GLY A 31 0.66 44.07 -11.63
N PHE A 32 0.34 42.92 -11.05
CA PHE A 32 1.35 41.92 -10.67
C PHE A 32 2.14 41.41 -11.88
N ASN A 33 1.45 41.11 -12.99
CA ASN A 33 2.12 40.63 -14.20
C ASN A 33 3.11 41.66 -14.77
N ARG A 34 2.71 42.95 -14.82
CA ARG A 34 3.62 44.04 -15.22
C ARG A 34 4.78 44.22 -14.24
N ALA A 35 4.53 44.12 -12.94
CA ALA A 35 5.57 44.23 -11.92
C ALA A 35 6.61 43.11 -12.02
N LEU A 36 6.18 41.87 -12.26
CA LEU A 36 7.07 40.71 -12.43
C LEU A 36 7.82 40.75 -13.76
N GLU A 37 7.18 41.21 -14.83
CA GLU A 37 7.85 41.45 -16.12
C GLU A 37 8.92 42.53 -16.00
N TYR A 38 8.62 43.63 -15.29
CA TYR A 38 9.59 44.68 -14.98
C TYR A 38 10.76 44.13 -14.17
N ALA A 39 10.49 43.38 -13.10
CA ALA A 39 11.51 42.78 -12.26
C ALA A 39 12.46 41.88 -13.08
N SER A 40 11.88 40.98 -13.88
CA SER A 40 12.61 40.08 -14.77
C SER A 40 13.47 40.84 -15.79
N SER A 41 12.88 41.82 -16.49
CA SER A 41 13.56 42.60 -17.54
C SER A 41 14.71 43.46 -16.99
N ASN A 42 14.65 43.85 -15.71
CA ASN A 42 15.67 44.64 -15.03
C ASN A 42 16.60 43.79 -14.15
N SER A 43 16.60 42.46 -14.32
CA SER A 43 17.48 41.53 -13.59
C SER A 43 17.32 41.55 -12.06
N PHE A 44 16.16 41.96 -11.57
CA PHE A 44 15.78 41.72 -10.17
C PHE A 44 15.46 40.25 -10.01
N PHE A 45 16.16 39.58 -9.11
CA PHE A 45 15.99 38.13 -8.88
C PHE A 45 15.17 37.83 -7.62
N ARG A 46 14.97 38.81 -6.73
CA ARG A 46 14.11 38.71 -5.55
C ARG A 46 13.04 39.78 -5.60
N VAL A 47 11.78 39.36 -5.53
CA VAL A 47 10.60 40.22 -5.56
C VAL A 47 9.83 40.04 -4.26
N TYR A 48 9.68 41.12 -3.49
CA TYR A 48 8.90 41.15 -2.26
C TYR A 48 7.51 41.69 -2.53
N VAL A 49 6.48 40.89 -2.22
CA VAL A 49 5.09 41.34 -2.24
C VAL A 49 4.67 41.73 -0.83
N PRO A 50 4.16 42.96 -0.61
CA PRO A 50 3.77 43.43 0.71
C PRO A 50 2.56 42.66 1.26
N LYS A 51 2.22 42.96 2.51
CA LYS A 51 0.96 42.55 3.11
C LYS A 51 -0.20 43.15 2.30
N GLY A 52 -1.23 42.35 2.06
CA GLY A 52 -2.44 42.80 1.38
C GLY A 52 -3.42 41.66 1.16
N LYS A 53 -4.63 42.01 0.78
CA LYS A 53 -5.63 41.10 0.23
C LYS A 53 -5.74 41.38 -1.26
N TYR A 54 -5.34 40.43 -2.08
CA TYR A 54 -5.29 40.57 -3.53
C TYR A 54 -6.37 39.68 -4.13
N LEU A 55 -7.35 40.27 -4.82
CA LEU A 55 -8.33 39.52 -5.59
C LEU A 55 -7.74 39.27 -6.98
N ILE A 56 -7.74 38.02 -7.45
CA ILE A 56 -7.01 37.60 -8.64
C ILE A 56 -8.00 37.11 -9.70
N ASP A 57 -8.02 37.78 -10.86
CA ASP A 57 -8.60 37.19 -12.07
C ASP A 57 -7.69 36.05 -12.56
N ALA A 58 -8.07 34.82 -12.26
CA ALA A 58 -7.24 33.63 -12.44
C ALA A 58 -7.49 32.89 -13.76
N VAL A 59 -8.44 33.35 -14.57
CA VAL A 59 -8.92 32.65 -15.77
C VAL A 59 -8.21 33.19 -17.02
N ASN A 60 -7.57 32.31 -17.79
CA ASN A 60 -7.08 32.69 -19.12
C ASN A 60 -8.16 32.54 -20.19
N THR A 61 -8.73 33.66 -20.63
CA THR A 61 -9.76 33.69 -21.69
C THR A 61 -9.18 33.61 -23.11
N THR A 62 -7.85 33.67 -23.26
CA THR A 62 -7.16 33.64 -24.57
C THR A 62 -6.72 32.23 -25.01
N LYS A 63 -6.79 31.25 -24.10
CA LYS A 63 -6.42 29.86 -24.37
C LYS A 63 -7.66 28.97 -24.37
N ARG A 64 -7.56 27.83 -25.06
CA ARG A 64 -8.62 26.80 -25.04
C ARG A 64 -8.86 26.27 -23.62
N LEU A 65 -7.78 26.11 -22.87
CA LEU A 65 -7.77 25.63 -21.49
C LEU A 65 -7.45 26.81 -20.57
N PRO A 66 -8.39 27.26 -19.71
CA PRO A 66 -8.22 28.51 -18.98
C PRO A 66 -7.15 28.48 -17.89
N GLU A 67 -6.76 27.30 -17.44
CA GLU A 67 -5.69 27.07 -16.47
C GLU A 67 -4.28 27.22 -17.06
N PHE A 68 -4.15 27.38 -18.39
CA PHE A 68 -2.85 27.60 -19.03
C PHE A 68 -2.58 29.10 -19.14
N GLY A 69 -1.70 29.63 -18.28
CA GLY A 69 -1.36 31.04 -18.27
C GLY A 69 -2.42 31.93 -17.61
N GLY A 70 -3.23 31.39 -16.71
CA GLY A 70 -4.15 32.16 -15.88
C GLY A 70 -3.43 32.89 -14.74
N GLY A 71 -4.06 33.94 -14.21
CA GLY A 71 -3.63 34.64 -13.00
C GLY A 71 -2.25 35.31 -13.11
N ILE A 72 -1.48 35.17 -12.02
CA ILE A 72 -0.14 35.75 -11.89
C ILE A 72 0.88 34.84 -12.59
N TYR A 73 1.47 35.34 -13.67
CA TYR A 73 2.54 34.68 -14.41
C TYR A 73 3.90 34.92 -13.74
N VAL A 74 4.54 33.85 -13.27
CA VAL A 74 5.86 33.96 -12.61
C VAL A 74 6.98 33.62 -13.61
N PRO A 75 7.82 34.60 -13.99
CA PRO A 75 8.88 34.39 -14.97
C PRO A 75 10.08 33.64 -14.37
N SER A 76 11.00 33.21 -15.24
CA SER A 76 12.23 32.53 -14.84
C SER A 76 13.15 33.41 -13.98
N ASN A 77 13.99 32.78 -13.16
CA ASN A 77 15.01 33.43 -12.33
C ASN A 77 14.45 34.41 -11.29
N ILE A 78 13.23 34.17 -10.80
CA ILE A 78 12.59 34.96 -9.75
C ILE A 78 12.42 34.13 -8.47
N GLU A 79 12.82 34.71 -7.35
CA GLU A 79 12.39 34.36 -6.01
C GLU A 79 11.31 35.36 -5.56
N LEU A 80 10.06 34.92 -5.59
CA LEU A 80 8.89 35.65 -5.14
C LEU A 80 8.66 35.40 -3.65
N ILE A 81 8.81 36.44 -2.85
CA ILE A 81 8.69 36.42 -1.39
C ILE A 81 7.41 37.16 -1.02
N LEU A 82 6.37 36.39 -0.72
CA LEU A 82 5.08 36.88 -0.30
C LEU A 82 5.11 37.13 1.21
N HIS A 83 4.65 38.31 1.63
CA HIS A 83 4.47 38.57 3.06
C HIS A 83 3.59 37.45 3.68
N PRO A 84 3.87 36.96 4.91
CA PRO A 84 3.08 35.88 5.53
C PRO A 84 1.57 36.17 5.66
N GLU A 85 1.22 37.46 5.76
CA GLU A 85 -0.16 37.94 5.79
C GLU A 85 -0.68 38.42 4.41
N ALA A 86 0.05 38.21 3.33
CA ALA A 86 -0.47 38.42 1.98
C ALA A 86 -1.45 37.30 1.63
N VAL A 87 -2.66 37.66 1.21
CA VAL A 87 -3.73 36.72 0.84
C VAL A 87 -4.10 36.95 -0.61
N PHE A 88 -3.96 35.92 -1.44
CA PHE A 88 -4.35 35.90 -2.85
C PHE A 88 -5.62 35.07 -2.99
N HIS A 89 -6.74 35.70 -3.31
CA HIS A 89 -8.03 35.04 -3.44
C HIS A 89 -8.45 35.02 -4.90
N VAL A 90 -8.79 33.86 -5.44
CA VAL A 90 -9.34 33.73 -6.79
C VAL A 90 -10.70 34.42 -6.86
N LEU A 91 -10.90 35.25 -7.89
CA LEU A 91 -12.21 35.82 -8.19
C LEU A 91 -13.21 34.69 -8.52
N PRO A 92 -14.34 34.59 -7.81
CA PRO A 92 -15.37 33.60 -8.14
C PRO A 92 -15.81 33.69 -9.60
N ASN A 93 -15.84 32.55 -10.27
CA ASN A 93 -16.12 32.47 -11.71
C ASN A 93 -16.90 31.18 -12.06
N ASP A 94 -17.16 30.99 -13.35
CA ASP A 94 -17.92 29.86 -13.91
C ASP A 94 -17.06 28.97 -14.85
N TYR A 95 -15.73 29.15 -14.84
CA TYR A 95 -14.83 28.44 -15.75
C TYR A 95 -14.38 27.10 -15.15
N GLN A 96 -14.18 26.12 -16.03
CA GLN A 96 -13.82 24.77 -15.61
C GLN A 96 -12.38 24.63 -15.11
N GLY A 97 -11.56 25.67 -15.30
CA GLY A 97 -10.19 25.74 -14.82
C GLY A 97 -9.70 27.17 -14.64
N TYR A 98 -8.58 27.29 -13.90
CA TYR A 98 -7.85 28.53 -13.66
C TYR A 98 -6.49 28.24 -13.05
N SER A 99 -5.65 29.25 -12.91
CA SER A 99 -4.45 29.18 -12.06
C SER A 99 -4.26 30.51 -11.35
N CYS A 100 -4.18 30.53 -10.02
CA CYS A 100 -3.88 31.77 -9.30
C CYS A 100 -2.44 32.21 -9.56
N PHE A 101 -1.49 31.27 -9.45
CA PHE A 101 -0.11 31.44 -9.91
C PHE A 101 0.23 30.42 -10.99
N TYR A 102 0.76 30.88 -12.12
CA TYR A 102 1.18 30.04 -13.24
C TYR A 102 2.68 30.14 -13.48
N VAL A 103 3.36 28.99 -13.38
CA VAL A 103 4.80 28.81 -13.62
C VAL A 103 4.96 27.91 -14.85
N GLY A 104 4.76 28.48 -16.04
CA GLY A 104 4.79 27.74 -17.30
C GLY A 104 6.09 27.90 -18.08
N GLN A 105 6.74 26.77 -18.39
CA GLN A 105 7.99 26.69 -19.15
C GLN A 105 9.10 27.61 -18.60
N ALA A 106 9.12 27.79 -17.28
CA ALA A 106 10.05 28.66 -16.57
C ALA A 106 11.17 27.85 -15.89
N SER A 107 12.26 28.52 -15.55
CA SER A 107 13.39 27.92 -14.82
C SER A 107 13.83 28.75 -13.63
N ASN A 108 14.28 28.09 -12.57
CA ASN A 108 14.82 28.71 -11.36
C ASN A 108 13.82 29.66 -10.70
N VAL A 109 12.65 29.13 -10.35
CA VAL A 109 11.57 29.88 -9.71
C VAL A 109 11.46 29.48 -8.26
N THR A 110 11.25 30.44 -7.39
CA THR A 110 10.95 30.19 -5.98
C THR A 110 9.74 31.02 -5.58
N ILE A 111 8.75 30.41 -4.92
CA ILE A 111 7.61 31.10 -4.31
C ILE A 111 7.60 30.78 -2.82
N ARG A 112 7.62 31.81 -1.98
CA ARG A 112 7.67 31.65 -0.52
C ARG A 112 6.68 32.52 0.21
N GLY A 113 6.08 31.99 1.27
CA GLY A 113 5.18 32.76 2.13
C GLY A 113 3.78 32.94 1.52
N GLY A 114 2.95 33.72 2.19
CA GLY A 114 1.61 34.06 1.73
C GLY A 114 0.58 32.94 1.83
N GLN A 115 -0.66 33.31 1.51
CA GLN A 115 -1.84 32.46 1.53
C GLN A 115 -2.54 32.56 0.18
N ILE A 116 -2.89 31.44 -0.42
CA ILE A 116 -3.60 31.34 -1.70
C ILE A 116 -4.92 30.64 -1.44
N ILE A 117 -6.02 31.26 -1.80
CA ILE A 117 -7.37 30.75 -1.56
C ILE A 117 -8.05 30.68 -2.93
N GLY A 118 -8.54 29.51 -3.31
CA GLY A 118 -9.40 29.34 -4.48
C GLY A 118 -10.84 29.75 -4.17
N ASP A 119 -11.69 29.66 -5.18
CA ASP A 119 -13.10 30.09 -5.12
C ASP A 119 -14.08 28.94 -4.89
N ARG A 120 -13.63 27.77 -4.39
CA ARG A 120 -14.42 26.53 -4.38
C ARG A 120 -15.85 26.66 -3.88
N TYR A 121 -16.09 27.47 -2.85
CA TYR A 121 -17.40 27.60 -2.21
C TYR A 121 -18.28 28.68 -2.86
N GLU A 122 -17.68 29.59 -3.61
CA GLU A 122 -18.31 30.70 -4.32
C GLU A 122 -18.43 30.43 -5.84
N HIS A 123 -17.79 29.38 -6.34
CA HIS A 123 -17.72 29.01 -7.75
C HIS A 123 -19.09 28.63 -8.33
N ASP A 124 -19.38 29.08 -9.56
CA ASP A 124 -20.58 28.69 -10.29
C ASP A 124 -20.32 27.42 -11.11
N TYR A 125 -20.76 26.28 -10.58
CA TYR A 125 -20.64 24.97 -11.22
C TYR A 125 -21.72 24.66 -12.28
N SER A 126 -22.58 25.62 -12.62
CA SER A 126 -23.70 25.37 -13.55
C SER A 126 -23.28 25.27 -15.03
N LYS A 127 -22.09 25.76 -15.38
CA LYS A 127 -21.61 25.87 -16.76
C LYS A 127 -20.85 24.62 -17.23
N ILE A 128 -21.61 23.62 -17.62
CA ILE A 128 -21.09 22.41 -18.27
C ILE A 128 -21.19 22.51 -19.80
N ASN A 129 -20.23 21.92 -20.52
CA ASN A 129 -20.29 21.78 -21.98
C ASN A 129 -20.08 20.31 -22.39
N SER A 130 -20.40 19.96 -23.65
CA SER A 130 -20.39 18.57 -24.13
C SER A 130 -19.01 17.89 -24.13
N THR A 131 -17.94 18.63 -23.91
CA THR A 131 -16.56 18.12 -23.91
C THR A 131 -15.88 18.19 -22.54
N GLN A 132 -16.46 18.90 -21.59
CA GLN A 132 -15.94 19.09 -20.24
C GLN A 132 -17.15 19.18 -19.31
N GLU A 133 -17.45 18.05 -18.69
CA GLU A 133 -18.64 17.85 -17.86
C GLU A 133 -18.40 18.22 -16.39
N THR A 134 -17.15 18.52 -16.01
CA THR A 134 -16.73 18.86 -14.64
C THR A 134 -15.86 20.12 -14.60
N HIS A 135 -15.89 20.82 -13.47
CA HIS A 135 -15.03 21.98 -13.17
C HIS A 135 -13.92 21.53 -12.23
N GLU A 136 -12.81 21.08 -12.79
CA GLU A 136 -11.81 20.33 -12.04
C GLU A 136 -10.35 20.75 -12.26
N TRP A 137 -10.12 21.79 -13.07
CA TRP A 137 -8.79 22.26 -13.45
C TRP A 137 -8.45 23.63 -12.85
N GLY A 138 -8.98 23.97 -11.67
CA GLY A 138 -8.65 25.22 -10.99
C GLY A 138 -7.60 25.00 -9.91
N TYR A 139 -6.50 25.75 -10.01
CA TYR A 139 -5.30 25.54 -9.21
C TYR A 139 -4.86 26.78 -8.44
N GLY A 140 -4.32 26.58 -7.24
CA GLY A 140 -3.62 27.64 -6.51
C GLY A 140 -2.28 27.94 -7.16
N ILE A 141 -1.46 26.91 -7.38
CA ILE A 141 -0.20 27.01 -8.12
C ILE A 141 -0.14 25.93 -9.20
N HIS A 142 0.08 26.35 -10.44
CA HIS A 142 0.25 25.45 -11.59
C HIS A 142 1.68 25.56 -12.14
N ILE A 143 2.45 24.47 -12.01
CA ILE A 143 3.82 24.34 -12.52
C ILE A 143 3.75 23.47 -13.78
N HIS A 144 4.07 24.03 -14.95
CA HIS A 144 3.81 23.38 -16.24
C HIS A 144 5.06 23.37 -17.13
N GLY A 145 5.69 22.20 -17.29
CA GLY A 145 6.91 22.04 -18.09
C GLY A 145 8.11 22.87 -17.60
N SER A 146 8.18 23.12 -16.29
CA SER A 146 9.15 24.05 -15.67
C SER A 146 10.28 23.32 -14.93
N LYS A 147 11.41 23.98 -14.69
CA LYS A 147 12.60 23.37 -14.09
C LYS A 147 13.14 24.12 -12.89
N ASN A 148 13.62 23.40 -11.87
CA ASN A 148 14.21 23.96 -10.65
C ASN A 148 13.22 24.94 -9.97
N VAL A 149 12.09 24.41 -9.52
CA VAL A 149 11.03 25.20 -8.87
C VAL A 149 10.95 24.84 -7.40
N LEU A 150 10.90 25.84 -6.53
CA LEU A 150 10.74 25.67 -5.09
C LEU A 150 9.52 26.44 -4.58
N ILE A 151 8.57 25.70 -4.00
CA ILE A 151 7.44 26.25 -3.25
C ILE A 151 7.74 25.98 -1.77
N GLU A 152 7.88 27.03 -0.95
CA GLU A 152 8.19 26.87 0.48
C GLU A 152 7.32 27.75 1.36
N ASN A 153 6.79 27.21 2.46
CA ASN A 153 6.08 27.99 3.48
C ASN A 153 4.88 28.77 2.91
N VAL A 154 4.14 28.14 1.98
CA VAL A 154 2.92 28.68 1.38
C VAL A 154 1.72 27.92 1.94
N SER A 155 0.65 28.64 2.27
CA SER A 155 -0.65 28.03 2.58
C SER A 155 -1.56 28.13 1.36
N ILE A 156 -2.16 27.01 0.93
CA ILE A 156 -3.06 26.97 -0.23
C ILE A 156 -4.33 26.22 0.14
N SER A 157 -5.49 26.80 -0.14
CA SER A 157 -6.76 26.13 0.10
C SER A 157 -7.85 26.41 -0.91
N ASP A 158 -8.90 25.58 -0.87
CA ASP A 158 -10.21 25.87 -1.47
C ASP A 158 -10.18 26.05 -2.99
N CYS A 159 -9.28 25.36 -3.69
CA CYS A 159 -9.29 25.30 -5.15
C CYS A 159 -10.35 24.30 -5.67
N ILE A 160 -10.96 24.60 -6.83
CA ILE A 160 -11.96 23.72 -7.49
C ILE A 160 -11.34 22.45 -8.10
N GLY A 161 -10.03 22.45 -8.33
CA GLY A 161 -9.24 21.31 -8.74
C GLY A 161 -8.26 20.93 -7.63
N ASP A 162 -6.97 21.02 -7.97
CA ASP A 162 -5.87 20.70 -7.07
C ASP A 162 -5.26 21.97 -6.46
N ASN A 163 -4.85 21.96 -5.19
CA ASN A 163 -4.18 23.15 -4.64
C ASN A 163 -2.83 23.43 -5.34
N ILE A 164 -2.07 22.36 -5.64
CA ILE A 164 -0.86 22.44 -6.48
C ILE A 164 -0.94 21.38 -7.58
N TRP A 165 -0.77 21.81 -8.84
CA TRP A 165 -0.65 20.93 -9.99
C TRP A 165 0.73 21.06 -10.65
N ILE A 166 1.44 19.94 -10.82
CA ILE A 166 2.77 19.88 -11.44
C ILE A 166 2.71 19.00 -12.68
N ALA A 167 2.72 19.62 -13.87
CA ALA A 167 2.51 18.93 -15.13
C ALA A 167 3.70 18.96 -16.07
N ALA A 168 3.73 17.99 -16.99
CA ALA A 168 4.49 18.13 -18.23
C ALA A 168 3.77 19.05 -19.21
N TYR A 169 4.53 19.76 -20.03
CA TYR A 169 4.01 20.38 -21.24
C TYR A 169 3.92 19.34 -22.35
N GLY A 170 2.69 19.00 -22.74
CA GLY A 170 2.38 17.93 -23.69
C GLY A 170 2.55 16.52 -23.11
N MET A 171 2.43 15.49 -23.95
CA MET A 171 2.40 14.07 -23.54
C MET A 171 3.47 13.25 -24.28
N MET A 172 4.05 12.27 -23.59
CA MET A 172 5.00 11.31 -24.17
C MET A 172 4.32 10.48 -25.27
N ASN A 173 5.12 10.01 -26.24
CA ASN A 173 4.68 9.06 -27.27
C ASN A 173 3.44 9.53 -28.06
N THR A 174 3.24 10.84 -28.17
CA THR A 174 2.31 11.50 -29.09
C THR A 174 3.09 12.30 -30.13
N SER A 175 2.41 12.89 -31.12
CA SER A 175 3.05 13.75 -32.13
C SER A 175 3.51 15.11 -31.59
N GLY A 176 3.08 15.50 -30.39
CA GLY A 176 3.40 16.78 -29.78
C GLY A 176 4.74 16.81 -29.03
N THR A 177 5.18 18.01 -28.68
CA THR A 177 6.35 18.19 -27.79
C THR A 177 6.02 17.73 -26.38
N TYR A 178 6.89 16.93 -25.79
CA TYR A 178 6.83 16.55 -24.38
C TYR A 178 7.98 17.22 -23.60
N THR A 179 7.64 18.07 -22.63
CA THR A 179 8.60 18.68 -21.70
C THR A 179 8.12 18.45 -20.27
N PRO A 180 8.66 17.47 -19.53
CA PRO A 180 8.29 17.27 -18.14
C PRO A 180 8.77 18.42 -17.28
N SER A 181 8.06 18.71 -16.19
CA SER A 181 8.64 19.50 -15.12
C SER A 181 9.82 18.76 -14.50
N ARG A 182 10.83 19.47 -13.99
CA ARG A 182 12.05 18.85 -13.43
C ARG A 182 12.54 19.54 -12.18
N ASN A 183 13.00 18.76 -11.20
CA ASN A 183 13.55 19.28 -9.94
C ASN A 183 12.58 20.26 -9.26
N VAL A 184 11.38 19.79 -8.95
CA VAL A 184 10.37 20.57 -8.22
C VAL A 184 10.43 20.17 -6.74
N THR A 185 10.40 21.15 -5.84
CA THR A 185 10.33 20.92 -4.40
C THR A 185 9.16 21.70 -3.82
N VAL A 186 8.32 21.03 -3.04
CA VAL A 186 7.27 21.63 -2.21
C VAL A 186 7.60 21.30 -0.77
N ARG A 187 7.86 22.29 0.07
CA ARG A 187 8.23 22.03 1.47
C ARG A 187 7.66 23.00 2.47
N LYS A 188 7.35 22.54 3.68
CA LYS A 188 6.80 23.39 4.76
C LYS A 188 5.49 24.09 4.36
N CYS A 189 4.74 23.51 3.43
CA CYS A 189 3.49 24.09 2.96
C CYS A 189 2.30 23.48 3.70
N THR A 190 1.21 24.22 3.79
CA THR A 190 -0.09 23.72 4.26
C THR A 190 -1.05 23.71 3.08
N LEU A 191 -1.50 22.53 2.68
CA LEU A 191 -2.42 22.34 1.57
C LEU A 191 -3.73 21.79 2.12
N LYS A 192 -4.84 22.50 1.87
CA LYS A 192 -6.12 22.18 2.52
C LYS A 192 -7.31 22.26 1.58
N ARG A 193 -8.23 21.29 1.66
CA ARG A 193 -9.54 21.36 0.98
C ARG A 193 -9.49 21.61 -0.53
N GLY A 194 -8.46 21.11 -1.21
CA GLY A 194 -8.52 20.97 -2.67
C GLY A 194 -9.72 20.08 -3.04
N ARG A 195 -10.59 20.53 -3.93
CA ARG A 195 -11.82 19.79 -4.28
C ARG A 195 -11.51 18.43 -4.91
N ARG A 196 -10.41 18.33 -5.67
CA ARG A 196 -9.83 17.07 -6.15
C ARG A 196 -8.71 16.63 -5.23
N ASN A 197 -7.49 17.06 -5.48
CA ASN A 197 -6.34 16.71 -4.67
C ASN A 197 -5.81 17.93 -3.93
N ASN A 198 -5.02 17.71 -2.89
CA ASN A 198 -4.22 18.82 -2.36
C ASN A 198 -2.96 19.04 -3.22
N LEU A 199 -2.36 17.97 -3.74
CA LEU A 199 -1.25 18.09 -4.67
C LEU A 199 -1.30 16.95 -5.67
N ALA A 200 -1.01 17.24 -6.94
CA ALA A 200 -0.86 16.17 -7.91
C ALA A 200 0.21 16.47 -8.98
N THR A 201 0.69 15.40 -9.62
CA THR A 201 1.62 15.49 -10.76
C THR A 201 1.41 14.37 -11.76
N ASN A 202 1.39 14.70 -13.06
CA ASN A 202 1.47 13.70 -14.13
C ASN A 202 2.82 13.66 -14.86
N GLY A 203 3.68 14.64 -14.64
CA GLY A 203 4.85 14.81 -15.48
C GLY A 203 5.94 15.60 -14.79
N CYS A 204 6.59 14.96 -13.81
CA CYS A 204 7.77 15.51 -13.14
C CYS A 204 8.90 14.49 -13.03
N GLU A 205 10.13 14.88 -13.42
CA GLU A 205 11.35 14.15 -13.09
C GLU A 205 12.10 14.85 -11.94
N GLY A 206 12.22 14.17 -10.81
CA GLY A 206 12.83 14.74 -9.60
C GLY A 206 11.84 15.65 -8.87
N PHE A 207 10.98 15.05 -8.07
CA PHE A 207 9.98 15.75 -7.28
C PHE A 207 10.17 15.43 -5.79
N LEU A 208 10.22 16.47 -4.95
CA LEU A 208 10.30 16.34 -3.50
C LEU A 208 9.12 17.06 -2.82
N VAL A 209 8.39 16.33 -1.99
CA VAL A 209 7.49 16.88 -0.98
C VAL A 209 8.07 16.58 0.39
N ASP A 210 8.33 17.63 1.18
CA ASP A 210 9.04 17.52 2.46
C ASP A 210 8.40 18.41 3.51
N ASP A 211 8.09 17.86 4.68
CA ASP A 211 7.62 18.66 5.81
C ASP A 211 6.32 19.46 5.54
N CYS A 212 5.36 18.91 4.79
CA CYS A 212 4.07 19.57 4.50
C CYS A 212 2.90 19.03 5.35
N ASP A 213 1.90 19.87 5.59
CA ASP A 213 0.60 19.50 6.17
C ASP A 213 -0.45 19.43 5.05
N ILE A 214 -1.10 18.27 4.89
CA ILE A 214 -1.94 17.96 3.74
C ILE A 214 -3.29 17.42 4.23
N GLU A 215 -4.31 18.27 4.17
CA GLU A 215 -5.55 18.03 4.90
C GLU A 215 -6.81 18.14 4.03
N GLU A 216 -7.78 17.28 4.30
CA GLU A 216 -9.17 17.47 3.84
C GLU A 216 -9.34 17.55 2.31
N ALA A 217 -8.48 16.88 1.51
CA ALA A 217 -8.71 16.76 0.07
C ALA A 217 -10.06 16.08 -0.23
N GLY A 218 -10.74 16.53 -1.27
CA GLY A 218 -12.07 16.05 -1.62
C GLY A 218 -13.19 16.74 -0.85
N GLY A 219 -14.22 15.98 -0.50
CA GLY A 219 -15.41 16.47 0.23
C GLY A 219 -16.71 16.51 -0.61
N ASP A 220 -16.63 16.20 -1.90
CA ASP A 220 -17.81 15.96 -2.76
C ASP A 220 -17.66 14.65 -3.57
N THR A 221 -18.17 14.56 -4.79
CA THR A 221 -18.09 13.35 -5.64
C THR A 221 -16.93 13.36 -6.63
N ILE A 222 -16.23 14.48 -6.82
CA ILE A 222 -15.21 14.62 -7.86
C ILE A 222 -13.91 13.96 -7.40
N GLY A 223 -13.41 13.01 -8.20
CA GLY A 223 -12.20 12.24 -7.90
C GLY A 223 -10.91 12.96 -8.29
N PRO A 224 -9.74 12.54 -7.77
CA PRO A 224 -9.54 11.35 -6.96
C PRO A 224 -9.58 11.57 -5.44
N GLN A 225 -9.64 12.81 -4.92
CA GLN A 225 -9.79 13.08 -3.47
C GLN A 225 -8.59 12.63 -2.62
N LEU A 226 -7.39 12.84 -3.15
CA LEU A 226 -6.15 12.41 -2.53
C LEU A 226 -5.40 13.58 -1.89
N GLY A 227 -4.69 13.28 -0.80
CA GLY A 227 -3.70 14.22 -0.29
C GLY A 227 -2.63 14.51 -1.34
N ILE A 228 -2.00 13.45 -1.86
CA ILE A 228 -1.08 13.52 -3.00
C ILE A 228 -1.42 12.47 -4.06
N ASP A 229 -1.48 12.88 -5.32
CA ASP A 229 -1.61 11.99 -6.46
C ASP A 229 -0.38 12.06 -7.40
N LEU A 230 0.36 10.97 -7.49
CA LEU A 230 1.52 10.82 -8.38
C LEU A 230 1.08 10.00 -9.59
N GLU A 231 0.45 10.67 -10.56
CA GLU A 231 -0.42 10.08 -11.57
C GLU A 231 0.21 10.06 -12.97
N GLY A 232 0.96 9.01 -13.28
CA GLY A 232 1.31 8.69 -14.66
C GLY A 232 0.14 8.06 -15.43
N PHE A 233 0.27 8.04 -16.75
CA PHE A 233 -0.71 7.44 -17.65
C PHE A 233 -0.02 6.50 -18.64
N GLY A 234 -0.57 5.30 -18.77
CA GLY A 234 -0.12 4.32 -19.74
C GLY A 234 -1.22 3.31 -20.08
N GLU A 235 -1.37 3.02 -21.37
CA GLU A 235 -2.40 2.13 -21.88
C GLU A 235 -1.85 1.33 -23.07
N LYS A 236 -2.26 0.06 -23.19
CA LYS A 236 -1.89 -0.81 -24.33
C LYS A 236 -0.38 -0.90 -24.57
N GLY A 237 0.41 -0.90 -23.50
CA GLY A 237 1.87 -0.98 -23.58
C GLY A 237 2.57 0.33 -23.98
N ILE A 238 1.82 1.43 -24.13
CA ILE A 238 2.36 2.77 -24.41
C ILE A 238 2.23 3.63 -23.16
N LYS A 239 3.33 4.30 -22.80
CA LYS A 239 3.36 5.24 -21.67
C LYS A 239 3.21 6.66 -22.20
N TYR A 240 2.24 7.40 -21.71
CA TYR A 240 1.94 8.77 -22.14
C TYR A 240 2.38 9.82 -21.13
N ASP A 241 2.39 9.47 -19.85
CA ASP A 241 2.85 10.32 -18.75
C ASP A 241 3.64 9.48 -17.75
N HIS A 242 4.75 10.03 -17.25
CA HIS A 242 5.63 9.28 -16.35
C HIS A 242 6.29 10.18 -15.29
N PRO A 243 5.61 10.40 -14.15
CA PRO A 243 6.25 10.92 -12.96
C PRO A 243 7.38 9.97 -12.51
N TYR A 244 8.59 10.50 -12.35
CA TYR A 244 9.79 9.69 -12.13
C TYR A 244 10.72 10.31 -11.09
N LYS A 245 11.29 9.49 -10.20
CA LYS A 245 12.15 9.93 -9.07
C LYS A 245 11.39 10.90 -8.15
N LEU A 246 10.42 10.37 -7.44
CA LEU A 246 9.52 11.13 -6.59
C LEU A 246 9.80 10.78 -5.14
N THR A 247 9.80 11.77 -4.25
CA THR A 247 9.98 11.56 -2.81
C THR A 247 8.92 12.35 -2.06
N VAL A 248 8.12 11.66 -1.25
CA VAL A 248 7.20 12.25 -0.29
C VAL A 248 7.67 11.82 1.09
N ARG A 249 8.15 12.76 1.89
CA ARG A 249 8.69 12.44 3.20
C ARG A 249 8.32 13.43 4.27
N ASN A 250 8.35 12.94 5.51
CA ASN A 250 8.11 13.75 6.70
C ASN A 250 6.84 14.59 6.57
N CYS A 251 5.76 14.11 5.93
CA CYS A 251 4.50 14.85 5.74
C CYS A 251 3.43 14.37 6.73
N ARG A 252 2.46 15.24 7.05
CA ARG A 252 1.26 14.88 7.84
C ARG A 252 0.02 14.95 6.97
N PHE A 253 -0.69 13.84 6.90
CA PHE A 253 -1.93 13.70 6.14
C PHE A 253 -3.09 13.49 7.09
N LYS A 254 -4.14 14.29 6.90
CA LYS A 254 -5.32 14.22 7.77
C LYS A 254 -6.62 14.40 7.00
N ASN A 255 -7.59 13.53 7.25
CA ASN A 255 -8.96 13.62 6.72
C ASN A 255 -9.06 13.76 5.19
N ASN A 256 -8.07 13.28 4.43
CA ASN A 256 -8.16 13.25 2.97
C ASN A 256 -9.20 12.19 2.55
N GLY A 257 -10.02 12.50 1.54
CA GLY A 257 -11.19 11.73 1.16
C GLY A 257 -10.91 10.26 0.85
N ARG A 258 -10.30 9.96 -0.30
CA ARG A 258 -10.09 8.56 -0.75
C ARG A 258 -8.74 7.98 -0.35
N GLY A 259 -7.73 8.81 -0.05
CA GLY A 259 -6.40 8.31 0.29
C GLY A 259 -5.43 9.42 0.67
N SER A 260 -4.36 9.05 1.36
CA SER A 260 -3.29 9.97 1.72
C SER A 260 -2.37 10.19 0.53
N ILE A 261 -1.84 9.10 -0.05
CA ILE A 261 -0.89 9.15 -1.17
C ILE A 261 -1.22 8.02 -2.14
N THR A 262 -1.30 8.33 -3.43
CA THR A 262 -1.33 7.30 -4.49
C THR A 262 -0.16 7.52 -5.44
N ALA A 263 0.56 6.45 -5.74
CA ALA A 263 1.47 6.37 -6.86
C ALA A 263 0.84 5.53 -7.97
N HIS A 264 0.38 6.16 -9.05
CA HIS A 264 -0.24 5.49 -10.17
C HIS A 264 0.66 5.58 -11.41
N THR A 265 1.12 4.45 -11.97
CA THR A 265 1.97 4.42 -13.17
C THR A 265 3.24 5.31 -13.08
N SER A 266 3.70 5.57 -11.86
CA SER A 266 4.92 6.32 -11.54
C SER A 266 6.14 5.39 -11.44
N GLY A 267 7.35 5.96 -11.44
CA GLY A 267 8.60 5.20 -11.30
C GLY A 267 9.56 5.78 -10.28
N LYS A 268 10.26 4.92 -9.52
CA LYS A 268 11.24 5.32 -8.48
C LYS A 268 10.64 6.26 -7.45
N VAL A 269 9.61 5.77 -6.75
CA VAL A 269 8.88 6.55 -5.74
C VAL A 269 9.36 6.17 -4.34
N ILE A 270 9.62 7.16 -3.50
CA ILE A 270 9.98 6.98 -2.09
C ILE A 270 8.90 7.68 -1.25
N ILE A 271 8.24 6.94 -0.37
CA ILE A 271 7.24 7.42 0.59
C ILE A 271 7.78 7.07 1.98
N ASP A 272 8.40 8.04 2.66
CA ASP A 272 9.21 7.79 3.86
C ASP A 272 8.87 8.67 5.06
N GLY A 273 8.65 8.08 6.23
CA GLY A 273 8.51 8.83 7.48
C GLY A 273 7.27 9.72 7.58
N ASN A 274 6.19 9.40 6.85
CA ASN A 274 4.95 10.18 6.87
C ASN A 274 4.01 9.72 7.99
N TYR A 275 3.12 10.63 8.41
CA TYR A 275 1.98 10.33 9.29
C TYR A 275 0.69 10.42 8.47
N CYS A 276 -0.04 9.32 8.36
CA CYS A 276 -1.23 9.19 7.52
C CYS A 276 -2.40 8.58 8.31
N ASP A 277 -3.61 9.09 8.11
CA ASP A 277 -4.84 8.49 8.63
C ASP A 277 -5.67 7.77 7.54
N ASN A 278 -5.12 7.65 6.34
CA ASN A 278 -5.76 7.01 5.19
C ASN A 278 -4.75 6.18 4.38
N VAL A 279 -5.25 5.46 3.38
CA VAL A 279 -4.49 4.51 2.57
C VAL A 279 -3.31 5.18 1.85
N ILE A 280 -2.20 4.43 1.77
CA ILE A 280 -1.10 4.68 0.82
C ILE A 280 -1.17 3.61 -0.28
N SER A 281 -1.27 4.03 -1.53
CA SER A 281 -1.34 3.11 -2.68
C SER A 281 -0.09 3.20 -3.55
N TYR A 282 0.46 2.05 -3.96
CA TYR A 282 1.43 2.02 -5.07
C TYR A 282 0.80 1.74 -6.44
N GLY A 283 -0.54 1.67 -6.52
CA GLY A 283 -1.27 1.62 -7.79
C GLY A 283 -0.74 0.57 -8.77
N TYR A 284 -0.29 1.04 -9.94
CA TYR A 284 0.43 0.28 -10.97
C TYR A 284 1.93 0.63 -11.06
N SER A 285 2.45 1.39 -10.09
CA SER A 285 3.77 2.00 -10.15
C SER A 285 4.90 0.98 -9.99
N THR A 286 6.11 1.44 -10.34
CA THR A 286 7.33 0.64 -10.30
C THR A 286 8.43 1.27 -9.45
N ASP A 287 9.28 0.41 -8.88
CA ASP A 287 10.40 0.80 -8.03
C ASP A 287 9.94 1.69 -6.85
N VAL A 288 8.88 1.25 -6.15
CA VAL A 288 8.28 2.01 -5.04
C VAL A 288 8.83 1.52 -3.70
N SER A 289 9.25 2.45 -2.85
CA SER A 289 9.63 2.23 -1.46
C SER A 289 8.65 2.94 -0.53
N ILE A 290 7.88 2.19 0.26
CA ILE A 290 6.99 2.69 1.31
C ILE A 290 7.64 2.34 2.66
N LYS A 291 8.26 3.32 3.32
CA LYS A 291 9.15 3.07 4.46
C LYS A 291 8.84 3.93 5.69
N ASN A 292 8.98 3.34 6.87
CA ASN A 292 8.94 4.07 8.16
C ASN A 292 7.69 4.96 8.37
N ASN A 293 6.58 4.68 7.70
CA ASN A 293 5.37 5.50 7.82
C ASN A 293 4.55 5.04 9.04
N LYS A 294 3.86 5.99 9.67
CA LYS A 294 2.80 5.73 10.63
C LYS A 294 1.46 5.91 9.93
N ILE A 295 0.78 4.80 9.65
CA ILE A 295 -0.50 4.77 8.95
C ILE A 295 -1.56 4.34 9.97
N ILE A 296 -2.21 5.30 10.61
CA ILE A 296 -3.05 5.10 11.79
C ILE A 296 -4.43 5.70 11.57
N ASN A 297 -5.42 4.84 11.41
CA ASN A 297 -6.82 5.23 11.33
C ASN A 297 -7.51 5.05 12.69
N GLU A 298 -7.88 6.16 13.32
CA GLU A 298 -8.63 6.18 14.58
C GLU A 298 -10.15 6.35 14.38
N GLY A 299 -10.58 6.70 13.16
CA GLY A 299 -11.98 6.91 12.80
C GLY A 299 -12.71 5.64 12.38
N SER A 300 -13.71 5.81 11.50
CA SER A 300 -14.42 4.67 10.89
C SER A 300 -13.43 3.78 10.13
N VAL A 301 -13.60 2.46 10.25
CA VAL A 301 -12.70 1.48 9.60
C VAL A 301 -12.66 1.71 8.10
N LYS A 302 -11.45 1.95 7.58
CA LYS A 302 -11.15 2.04 6.14
C LYS A 302 -10.62 0.70 5.64
N THR A 303 -10.76 0.41 4.35
CA THR A 303 -10.46 -0.92 3.82
C THR A 303 -8.99 -1.30 3.90
N TYR A 304 -8.07 -0.39 3.52
CA TYR A 304 -6.65 -0.71 3.43
C TYR A 304 -5.78 0.35 4.11
N GLY A 305 -4.72 -0.09 4.80
CA GLY A 305 -3.61 0.79 5.21
C GLY A 305 -2.63 1.02 4.06
N ILE A 306 -2.19 -0.06 3.41
CA ILE A 306 -1.40 -0.03 2.17
C ILE A 306 -2.06 -0.93 1.13
N ASP A 307 -2.28 -0.41 -0.07
CA ASP A 307 -2.86 -1.17 -1.17
C ASP A 307 -2.15 -0.96 -2.52
N SER A 308 -2.69 -1.62 -3.53
CA SER A 308 -2.24 -1.57 -4.91
C SER A 308 -3.29 -2.12 -5.86
N VAL A 309 -3.04 -1.99 -7.16
CA VAL A 309 -3.94 -2.48 -8.20
C VAL A 309 -3.33 -3.65 -8.97
N GLY A 310 -2.09 -3.51 -9.48
CA GLY A 310 -1.43 -4.59 -10.23
C GLY A 310 -0.17 -4.13 -10.97
N VAL A 311 0.18 -4.81 -12.07
CA VAL A 311 1.29 -4.43 -12.95
C VAL A 311 0.77 -3.53 -14.07
N SER A 312 1.43 -2.39 -14.32
CA SER A 312 1.12 -1.56 -15.49
C SER A 312 1.32 -2.34 -16.79
N THR A 313 0.49 -2.10 -17.81
CA THR A 313 0.67 -2.70 -19.14
C THR A 313 2.00 -2.29 -19.82
N THR A 314 2.67 -1.27 -19.28
CA THR A 314 3.94 -0.74 -19.79
C THR A 314 5.17 -1.31 -19.06
N GLU A 315 4.99 -2.22 -18.11
CA GLU A 315 6.03 -2.68 -17.18
C GLU A 315 6.00 -4.19 -16.96
N SER A 316 7.13 -4.77 -16.53
CA SER A 316 7.25 -6.21 -16.26
C SER A 316 6.98 -6.62 -14.80
N GLY A 317 6.82 -5.65 -13.91
CA GLY A 317 6.57 -5.85 -12.49
C GLY A 317 6.74 -4.56 -11.70
N ASN A 318 6.27 -4.57 -10.45
CA ASN A 318 6.25 -3.40 -9.59
C ASN A 318 7.56 -3.17 -8.83
N ARG A 319 8.28 -4.23 -8.40
CA ARG A 319 9.56 -4.09 -7.66
C ARG A 319 9.41 -3.20 -6.41
N VAL A 320 8.44 -3.54 -5.56
CA VAL A 320 8.00 -2.73 -4.42
C VAL A 320 8.66 -3.21 -3.13
N GLN A 321 9.03 -2.26 -2.27
CA GLN A 321 9.55 -2.50 -0.92
C GLN A 321 8.64 -1.79 0.10
N ILE A 322 8.00 -2.56 0.98
CA ILE A 322 7.15 -2.06 2.08
C ILE A 322 7.84 -2.43 3.39
N ASP A 323 8.57 -1.48 3.98
CA ASP A 323 9.53 -1.76 5.06
C ASP A 323 9.37 -0.86 6.28
N GLY A 324 9.32 -1.44 7.48
CA GLY A 324 9.38 -0.66 8.73
C GLY A 324 8.15 0.20 9.05
N ASN A 325 7.00 -0.03 8.40
CA ASN A 325 5.79 0.76 8.64
C ASN A 325 5.03 0.28 9.88
N THR A 326 4.31 1.21 10.51
CA THR A 326 3.29 0.92 11.53
C THR A 326 1.91 1.14 10.93
N VAL A 327 1.07 0.11 10.88
CA VAL A 327 -0.27 0.15 10.28
C VAL A 327 -1.33 -0.22 11.30
N SER A 328 -2.31 0.65 11.53
CA SER A 328 -3.34 0.46 12.58
C SER A 328 -4.73 0.93 12.18
N GLY A 329 -5.76 0.15 12.52
CA GLY A 329 -7.17 0.56 12.41
C GLY A 329 -7.84 0.40 11.04
N PHE A 330 -7.37 -0.58 10.25
CA PHE A 330 -7.89 -0.87 8.91
C PHE A 330 -8.57 -2.25 8.86
N GLU A 331 -9.36 -2.48 7.82
CA GLU A 331 -9.90 -3.82 7.56
C GLU A 331 -8.78 -4.79 7.15
N VAL A 332 -7.94 -4.36 6.22
CA VAL A 332 -6.73 -5.04 5.79
C VAL A 332 -5.54 -4.10 6.00
N GLY A 333 -4.47 -4.59 6.63
CA GLY A 333 -3.28 -3.78 6.88
C GLY A 333 -2.53 -3.48 5.59
N ILE A 334 -2.01 -4.53 4.94
CA ILE A 334 -1.27 -4.48 3.68
C ILE A 334 -1.89 -5.48 2.70
N CYS A 335 -2.25 -5.00 1.50
CA CYS A 335 -2.73 -5.83 0.39
C CYS A 335 -1.77 -5.71 -0.81
N ALA A 336 -0.91 -6.71 -0.99
CA ALA A 336 0.01 -6.76 -2.12
C ALA A 336 -0.64 -7.39 -3.36
N ARG A 337 -0.52 -6.66 -4.47
CA ARG A 337 -0.89 -7.09 -5.82
C ARG A 337 0.26 -6.83 -6.79
N GLY A 338 0.18 -7.44 -7.97
CA GLY A 338 1.18 -7.27 -9.01
C GLY A 338 2.43 -8.12 -8.78
N LYS A 339 3.62 -7.66 -9.18
CA LYS A 339 4.81 -8.53 -9.26
C LYS A 339 6.06 -7.96 -8.61
N GLY A 340 6.79 -8.79 -7.86
CA GLY A 340 8.05 -8.42 -7.22
C GLY A 340 7.82 -7.49 -6.03
N VAL A 341 7.20 -8.00 -4.96
CA VAL A 341 6.84 -7.23 -3.77
C VAL A 341 7.53 -7.81 -2.54
N THR A 342 8.23 -6.98 -1.78
CA THR A 342 8.79 -7.35 -0.47
C THR A 342 8.10 -6.56 0.63
N ILE A 343 7.59 -7.26 1.64
CA ILE A 343 6.94 -6.71 2.83
C ILE A 343 7.78 -7.13 4.04
N SER A 344 8.52 -6.20 4.63
CA SER A 344 9.48 -6.49 5.69
C SER A 344 9.36 -5.59 6.92
N ASN A 345 9.62 -6.14 8.11
CA ASN A 345 9.79 -5.35 9.34
C ASN A 345 8.60 -4.44 9.72
N ASN A 346 7.38 -4.74 9.25
CA ASN A 346 6.20 -3.93 9.55
C ASN A 346 5.54 -4.38 10.85
N THR A 347 4.97 -3.42 11.59
CA THR A 347 4.10 -3.69 12.74
C THR A 347 2.66 -3.39 12.35
N LEU A 348 1.77 -4.37 12.51
CA LEU A 348 0.36 -4.24 12.17
C LEU A 348 -0.51 -4.54 13.39
N GLU A 349 -1.42 -3.64 13.71
CA GLU A 349 -2.28 -3.75 14.88
C GLU A 349 -3.72 -3.28 14.64
N ARG A 350 -4.66 -3.74 15.48
CA ARG A 350 -6.09 -3.38 15.37
C ARG A 350 -6.65 -3.59 13.95
N ILE A 351 -6.20 -4.66 13.27
CA ILE A 351 -6.65 -5.00 11.93
C ILE A 351 -7.86 -5.92 12.02
N LYS A 352 -8.94 -5.59 11.30
CA LYS A 352 -10.23 -6.27 11.44
C LYS A 352 -10.31 -7.61 10.70
N ALA A 353 -9.72 -7.73 9.52
CA ALA A 353 -9.88 -8.89 8.65
C ALA A 353 -8.55 -9.61 8.35
N CYS A 354 -7.51 -8.87 7.96
CA CYS A 354 -6.21 -9.48 7.68
C CYS A 354 -5.05 -8.47 7.73
N PRO A 355 -4.06 -8.62 8.63
CA PRO A 355 -2.86 -7.78 8.62
C PRO A 355 -2.14 -7.78 7.28
N ILE A 356 -1.77 -8.94 6.74
CA ILE A 356 -1.05 -9.03 5.47
C ILE A 356 -1.74 -10.00 4.52
N SER A 357 -2.12 -9.49 3.35
CA SER A 357 -2.74 -10.29 2.30
C SER A 357 -2.08 -10.11 0.95
N THR A 358 -2.11 -11.16 0.13
CA THR A 358 -1.81 -11.08 -1.31
C THR A 358 -3.05 -11.40 -2.14
N HIS A 359 -3.18 -10.73 -3.28
CA HIS A 359 -4.22 -11.00 -4.25
C HIS A 359 -3.75 -10.70 -5.67
N GLN A 360 -3.86 -11.68 -6.60
CA GLN A 360 -3.36 -11.52 -7.97
C GLN A 360 -1.89 -11.03 -7.96
N ALA A 361 -1.09 -11.68 -7.13
CA ALA A 361 0.30 -11.32 -6.91
C ALA A 361 1.25 -12.42 -7.36
N GLU A 362 2.44 -12.02 -7.81
CA GLU A 362 3.52 -12.91 -8.22
C GLU A 362 4.84 -12.45 -7.59
N ASP A 363 5.71 -13.38 -7.17
CA ASP A 363 7.05 -13.07 -6.65
C ASP A 363 6.96 -12.12 -5.43
N VAL A 364 6.41 -12.67 -4.34
CA VAL A 364 6.16 -11.92 -3.10
C VAL A 364 6.94 -12.53 -1.94
N LEU A 365 7.69 -11.69 -1.23
CA LEU A 365 8.35 -12.01 0.03
C LEU A 365 7.70 -11.24 1.18
N ILE A 366 7.13 -11.95 2.15
CA ILE A 366 6.59 -11.40 3.40
C ILE A 366 7.50 -11.87 4.53
N THR A 367 8.32 -10.99 5.10
CA THR A 367 9.34 -11.38 6.08
C THR A 367 9.41 -10.51 7.32
N ASP A 368 9.67 -11.10 8.48
CA ASP A 368 10.01 -10.36 9.71
C ASP A 368 8.94 -9.32 10.14
N ASN A 369 7.66 -9.56 9.82
CA ASN A 369 6.55 -8.69 10.25
C ASN A 369 5.96 -9.14 11.58
N ARG A 370 5.44 -8.18 12.34
CA ARG A 370 4.79 -8.40 13.63
C ARG A 370 3.31 -8.00 13.55
N MET A 371 2.43 -8.97 13.79
CA MET A 371 0.98 -8.81 13.71
C MET A 371 0.40 -9.01 15.10
N GLU A 372 -0.14 -7.93 15.69
CA GLU A 372 -0.61 -7.93 17.06
C GLU A 372 -2.03 -7.39 17.18
N ASN A 373 -2.69 -7.69 18.30
CA ASN A 373 -3.98 -7.08 18.66
C ASN A 373 -5.01 -7.10 17.52
N SER A 374 -4.99 -8.17 16.72
CA SER A 374 -5.79 -8.33 15.50
C SER A 374 -6.37 -9.74 15.53
N ASP A 375 -7.60 -9.87 16.05
CA ASP A 375 -8.30 -11.15 16.15
C ASP A 375 -8.91 -11.54 14.80
N CYS A 376 -8.04 -11.90 13.85
CA CYS A 376 -8.41 -12.23 12.48
C CYS A 376 -7.31 -13.09 11.82
N ILE A 377 -7.43 -13.36 10.52
CA ILE A 377 -6.42 -14.14 9.79
C ILE A 377 -5.13 -13.31 9.71
N GLN A 378 -4.01 -13.79 10.23
CA GLN A 378 -2.78 -12.99 10.29
C GLN A 378 -2.15 -12.81 8.89
N VAL A 379 -2.06 -13.89 8.12
CA VAL A 379 -1.55 -13.87 6.75
C VAL A 379 -2.49 -14.60 5.79
N GLN A 380 -2.84 -13.95 4.68
CA GLN A 380 -3.63 -14.56 3.61
C GLN A 380 -2.91 -14.54 2.27
N VAL A 381 -2.75 -15.71 1.65
CA VAL A 381 -2.26 -15.85 0.27
C VAL A 381 -3.41 -16.31 -0.60
N ARG A 382 -3.90 -15.45 -1.50
CA ARG A 382 -5.05 -15.74 -2.36
C ARG A 382 -4.75 -15.44 -3.82
N ASN A 383 -5.15 -16.31 -4.75
CA ASN A 383 -5.00 -16.08 -6.19
C ASN A 383 -3.60 -15.62 -6.57
N SER A 384 -2.57 -16.21 -5.96
CA SER A 384 -1.19 -15.72 -6.05
C SER A 384 -0.23 -16.85 -6.38
N ASN A 385 0.91 -16.48 -6.94
CA ASN A 385 1.93 -17.43 -7.36
C ASN A 385 3.30 -17.00 -6.83
N ASP A 386 4.11 -17.95 -6.37
CA ASP A 386 5.47 -17.66 -5.88
C ASP A 386 5.48 -16.70 -4.67
N VAL A 387 4.91 -17.16 -3.56
CA VAL A 387 4.79 -16.38 -2.33
C VAL A 387 5.55 -17.06 -1.20
N ARG A 388 6.44 -16.31 -0.56
CA ARG A 388 7.26 -16.76 0.58
C ARG A 388 6.90 -15.95 1.82
N VAL A 389 6.41 -16.61 2.84
CA VAL A 389 6.07 -16.04 4.16
C VAL A 389 7.10 -16.56 5.16
N VAL A 390 8.01 -15.71 5.61
CA VAL A 390 9.23 -16.11 6.34
C VAL A 390 9.38 -15.35 7.65
N ASN A 391 9.68 -16.02 8.77
CA ASN A 391 10.03 -15.36 10.05
C ASN A 391 9.01 -14.34 10.59
N ASN A 392 7.72 -14.46 10.24
CA ASN A 392 6.70 -13.55 10.74
C ASN A 392 6.19 -14.00 12.12
N LYS A 393 5.78 -13.03 12.93
CA LYS A 393 5.19 -13.27 14.25
C LYS A 393 3.75 -12.77 14.31
N GLY A 394 2.82 -13.65 14.68
CA GLY A 394 1.41 -13.29 14.87
C GLY A 394 0.84 -13.90 16.15
N LYS A 395 -0.18 -13.27 16.75
CA LYS A 395 -0.77 -13.80 17.99
C LYS A 395 -2.24 -13.47 18.19
N GLY A 396 -2.92 -14.32 18.96
CA GLY A 396 -4.19 -14.00 19.60
C GLY A 396 -5.43 -14.07 18.69
N THR A 397 -5.55 -15.13 17.91
CA THR A 397 -6.75 -15.38 17.09
C THR A 397 -7.73 -16.31 17.81
N THR A 398 -8.99 -15.92 17.94
CA THR A 398 -10.02 -16.65 18.69
C THR A 398 -10.89 -17.53 17.80
N THR A 399 -11.12 -17.13 16.55
CA THR A 399 -11.99 -17.83 15.58
C THR A 399 -11.35 -18.04 14.21
N ALA A 400 -10.19 -17.43 13.95
CA ALA A 400 -9.51 -17.45 12.67
C ALA A 400 -8.23 -18.29 12.67
N TYR A 401 -7.96 -19.00 11.58
CA TYR A 401 -6.64 -19.61 11.36
C TYR A 401 -5.57 -18.51 11.27
N ALA A 402 -4.37 -18.80 11.76
CA ALA A 402 -3.24 -17.87 11.68
C ALA A 402 -2.91 -17.54 10.22
N SER A 403 -2.90 -18.56 9.34
CA SER A 403 -2.66 -18.37 7.92
C SER A 403 -3.70 -19.08 7.04
N LYS A 404 -4.10 -18.43 5.95
CA LYS A 404 -4.94 -19.02 4.89
C LYS A 404 -4.25 -18.96 3.52
N ILE A 405 -4.25 -20.09 2.81
CA ILE A 405 -3.72 -20.22 1.45
C ILE A 405 -4.85 -20.73 0.55
N MET A 406 -5.18 -19.97 -0.50
CA MET A 406 -6.34 -20.24 -1.35
C MET A 406 -5.97 -20.00 -2.82
N ASP A 407 -6.34 -20.93 -3.70
CA ASP A 407 -6.26 -20.75 -5.16
C ASP A 407 -4.86 -20.28 -5.62
N SER A 408 -3.79 -20.82 -5.03
CA SER A 408 -2.43 -20.30 -5.16
C SER A 408 -1.41 -21.38 -5.49
N THR A 409 -0.28 -20.99 -6.08
CA THR A 409 0.79 -21.91 -6.49
C THR A 409 2.16 -21.48 -5.98
N ARG A 410 3.02 -22.45 -5.66
CA ARG A 410 4.38 -22.21 -5.13
C ARG A 410 4.39 -21.30 -3.90
N VAL A 411 3.67 -21.71 -2.85
CA VAL A 411 3.59 -20.97 -1.59
C VAL A 411 4.47 -21.64 -0.55
N SER A 412 5.30 -20.88 0.17
CA SER A 412 6.12 -21.40 1.27
C SER A 412 5.91 -20.59 2.54
N LEU A 413 5.57 -21.25 3.65
CA LEU A 413 5.59 -20.67 5.00
C LEU A 413 6.78 -21.27 5.74
N ILE A 414 7.74 -20.43 6.10
CA ILE A 414 9.03 -20.85 6.65
C ILE A 414 9.29 -20.13 7.97
N ASN A 415 9.53 -20.88 9.05
CA ASN A 415 9.97 -20.34 10.34
C ASN A 415 9.07 -19.23 10.93
N ASN A 416 7.76 -19.28 10.68
CA ASN A 416 6.82 -18.33 11.28
C ASN A 416 6.41 -18.79 12.68
N GLU A 417 6.15 -17.85 13.57
CA GLU A 417 5.71 -18.08 14.95
C GLU A 417 4.29 -17.54 15.12
N PHE A 418 3.33 -18.43 15.38
CA PHE A 418 1.93 -18.06 15.59
C PHE A 418 1.43 -18.55 16.94
N VAL A 419 1.17 -17.61 17.86
CA VAL A 419 0.93 -17.91 19.27
C VAL A 419 -0.51 -17.65 19.69
N ASN A 420 -1.09 -18.56 20.49
CA ASN A 420 -2.47 -18.46 20.98
C ASN A 420 -3.47 -18.30 19.84
N VAL A 421 -3.38 -19.16 18.83
CA VAL A 421 -4.23 -19.08 17.63
C VAL A 421 -5.33 -20.15 17.63
N TYR A 422 -6.46 -19.83 17.00
CA TYR A 422 -7.59 -20.75 16.89
C TYR A 422 -7.24 -22.01 16.08
N GLY A 423 -6.52 -21.82 14.97
CA GLY A 423 -5.92 -22.88 14.15
C GLY A 423 -4.66 -22.33 13.48
N GLY A 424 -3.77 -23.21 13.01
CA GLY A 424 -2.50 -22.77 12.43
C GLY A 424 -2.63 -22.37 10.97
N VAL A 425 -2.61 -23.35 10.06
CA VAL A 425 -2.63 -23.12 8.61
C VAL A 425 -3.82 -23.83 7.96
N TYR A 426 -4.57 -23.10 7.14
CA TYR A 426 -5.65 -23.64 6.30
C TYR A 426 -5.30 -23.45 4.82
N CYS A 427 -5.34 -24.55 4.05
CA CYS A 427 -4.98 -24.56 2.63
C CYS A 427 -6.12 -25.16 1.78
N GLU A 428 -6.50 -24.48 0.71
CA GLU A 428 -7.47 -25.00 -0.26
C GLU A 428 -7.10 -24.66 -1.70
N ARG A 429 -7.42 -25.57 -2.62
CA ARG A 429 -7.22 -25.43 -4.07
C ARG A 429 -5.83 -24.88 -4.45
N SER A 430 -4.77 -25.32 -3.76
CA SER A 430 -3.43 -24.72 -3.89
C SER A 430 -2.32 -25.75 -4.11
N GLN A 431 -1.37 -25.45 -4.98
CA GLN A 431 -0.36 -26.43 -5.43
C GLN A 431 1.08 -26.02 -5.07
N SER A 432 1.94 -27.01 -4.82
CA SER A 432 3.33 -26.79 -4.40
C SER A 432 3.43 -25.94 -3.12
N VAL A 433 2.60 -26.23 -2.13
CA VAL A 433 2.62 -25.58 -0.82
C VAL A 433 3.63 -26.27 0.10
N ARG A 434 4.52 -25.50 0.71
CA ARG A 434 5.57 -25.99 1.62
C ARG A 434 5.48 -25.30 2.97
N LEU A 435 5.25 -26.07 4.03
CA LEU A 435 5.26 -25.56 5.40
C LEU A 435 6.49 -26.13 6.10
N LYS A 436 7.44 -25.26 6.45
CA LYS A 436 8.73 -25.67 7.01
C LYS A 436 9.09 -24.88 8.27
N GLY A 437 9.45 -25.55 9.36
CA GLY A 437 10.02 -24.85 10.52
C GLY A 437 9.05 -23.96 11.29
N ASN A 438 7.74 -24.01 11.03
CA ASN A 438 6.80 -23.09 11.67
C ASN A 438 6.45 -23.57 13.08
N ASP A 439 6.32 -22.62 14.02
CA ASP A 439 5.88 -22.85 15.39
C ASP A 439 4.43 -22.38 15.56
N LEU A 440 3.53 -23.33 15.84
CA LEU A 440 2.08 -23.13 15.88
C LEU A 440 1.56 -23.48 17.29
N ILE A 441 1.35 -22.46 18.12
CA ILE A 441 0.84 -22.63 19.49
C ILE A 441 -0.67 -22.38 19.50
N LEU A 442 -1.44 -23.48 19.61
CA LEU A 442 -2.89 -23.44 19.46
C LEU A 442 -3.61 -23.21 20.79
N SER A 443 -4.66 -22.40 20.75
CA SER A 443 -5.56 -22.15 21.89
C SER A 443 -7.02 -22.54 21.59
N GLY A 444 -7.43 -22.51 20.32
CA GLY A 444 -8.80 -22.79 19.88
C GLY A 444 -9.04 -24.22 19.37
N SER A 445 -10.11 -24.39 18.60
CA SER A 445 -10.61 -25.68 18.09
C SER A 445 -10.41 -25.86 16.57
N GLY A 446 -9.62 -25.00 15.94
CA GLY A 446 -9.16 -25.18 14.56
C GLY A 446 -8.11 -26.29 14.46
N HIS A 447 -7.90 -26.80 13.25
CA HIS A 447 -6.79 -27.72 12.99
C HIS A 447 -5.44 -26.99 13.13
N GLY A 448 -4.39 -27.73 13.48
CA GLY A 448 -3.04 -27.17 13.41
C GLY A 448 -2.67 -26.85 11.96
N ILE A 449 -2.74 -27.84 11.09
CA ILE A 449 -2.54 -27.70 9.64
C ILE A 449 -3.65 -28.49 8.93
N PHE A 450 -4.38 -27.82 8.04
CA PHE A 450 -5.43 -28.42 7.22
C PHE A 450 -5.18 -28.17 5.72
N TRP A 451 -5.43 -29.18 4.89
CA TRP A 451 -5.57 -28.99 3.44
C TRP A 451 -6.63 -29.87 2.78
N ASP A 452 -7.23 -29.32 1.73
CA ASP A 452 -8.29 -29.96 0.94
C ASP A 452 -7.78 -30.97 -0.10
N LYS A 453 -8.73 -31.56 -0.83
CA LYS A 453 -8.49 -32.61 -1.83
C LYS A 453 -7.75 -32.18 -3.09
N ASP A 454 -7.81 -30.90 -3.39
CA ASP A 454 -7.23 -30.30 -4.60
C ASP A 454 -5.85 -29.68 -4.33
N SER A 455 -5.37 -29.75 -3.09
CA SER A 455 -4.10 -29.15 -2.67
C SER A 455 -2.93 -30.13 -2.64
N SER A 456 -1.74 -29.65 -3.03
CA SER A 456 -0.46 -30.36 -2.89
C SER A 456 0.37 -29.68 -1.80
N VAL A 457 0.53 -30.37 -0.67
CA VAL A 457 1.16 -29.83 0.55
C VAL A 457 2.27 -30.74 1.04
N SER A 458 3.40 -30.13 1.42
CA SER A 458 4.52 -30.79 2.10
C SER A 458 4.83 -30.11 3.43
N LEU A 459 5.08 -30.92 4.46
CA LEU A 459 5.31 -30.50 5.83
C LEU A 459 6.67 -31.00 6.29
N HIS A 460 7.50 -30.10 6.81
CA HIS A 460 8.84 -30.45 7.30
C HIS A 460 9.22 -29.65 8.54
N ARG A 461 9.53 -30.30 9.67
CA ARG A 461 10.01 -29.61 10.88
C ARG A 461 9.08 -28.54 11.43
N ASN A 462 7.76 -28.73 11.33
CA ASN A 462 6.84 -27.82 12.01
C ASN A 462 6.59 -28.32 13.45
N GLU A 463 6.45 -27.38 14.38
CA GLU A 463 6.06 -27.62 15.75
C GLU A 463 4.60 -27.21 15.94
N ILE A 464 3.78 -28.10 16.48
CA ILE A 464 2.35 -27.87 16.72
C ILE A 464 2.07 -28.16 18.19
N HIS A 465 1.76 -27.11 18.95
CA HIS A 465 1.55 -27.19 20.39
C HIS A 465 0.07 -27.15 20.76
N GLU A 466 -0.30 -28.02 21.71
CA GLU A 466 -1.61 -28.13 22.33
C GLU A 466 -2.85 -28.28 21.41
N PRO A 467 -2.79 -29.02 20.29
CA PRO A 467 -3.93 -29.14 19.40
C PRO A 467 -5.14 -29.80 20.08
N LYS A 468 -6.28 -29.07 20.12
CA LYS A 468 -7.58 -29.56 20.62
C LYS A 468 -8.42 -30.24 19.54
N ASN A 469 -8.17 -29.90 18.27
CA ASN A 469 -8.65 -30.60 17.09
C ASN A 469 -7.46 -31.26 16.36
N VAL A 470 -7.67 -31.99 15.27
CA VAL A 470 -6.61 -32.74 14.61
C VAL A 470 -5.43 -31.82 14.26
N ALA A 471 -4.24 -32.20 14.72
CA ALA A 471 -3.02 -31.40 14.56
C ALA A 471 -2.65 -31.26 13.09
N ILE A 472 -2.69 -32.37 12.35
CA ILE A 472 -2.42 -32.40 10.91
C ILE A 472 -3.56 -33.15 10.21
N LYS A 473 -4.35 -32.45 9.41
CA LYS A 473 -5.50 -33.00 8.67
C LYS A 473 -5.33 -32.76 7.17
N GLY A 474 -5.27 -33.84 6.40
CA GLY A 474 -5.30 -33.80 4.94
C GLY A 474 -6.48 -34.58 4.39
N THR A 475 -7.05 -34.10 3.29
CA THR A 475 -8.03 -34.87 2.50
C THR A 475 -7.59 -35.07 1.04
N PRO A 476 -6.31 -35.39 0.74
CA PRO A 476 -5.80 -35.38 -0.63
C PRO A 476 -6.49 -36.41 -1.52
N GLU A 477 -6.81 -36.05 -2.77
CA GLU A 477 -7.25 -37.03 -3.78
C GLU A 477 -6.21 -37.20 -4.89
N LYS A 478 -5.59 -36.09 -5.32
CA LYS A 478 -4.74 -36.05 -6.52
C LYS A 478 -3.25 -36.18 -6.23
N TYR A 479 -2.80 -35.74 -5.06
CA TYR A 479 -1.38 -35.55 -4.76
C TYR A 479 -0.94 -36.37 -3.56
N SER A 480 0.24 -36.97 -3.65
CA SER A 480 0.91 -37.54 -2.49
C SER A 480 1.37 -36.43 -1.54
N CYS A 481 1.53 -36.78 -0.27
CA CYS A 481 1.94 -35.84 0.78
C CYS A 481 3.25 -36.32 1.38
N GLN A 482 4.13 -35.37 1.70
CA GLN A 482 5.35 -35.63 2.46
C GLN A 482 5.23 -34.90 3.80
N ILE A 483 5.17 -35.66 4.88
CA ILE A 483 5.03 -35.16 6.25
C ILE A 483 6.22 -35.71 7.03
N SER A 484 7.22 -34.86 7.25
CA SER A 484 8.50 -35.30 7.81
C SER A 484 8.99 -34.46 8.97
N GLU A 485 9.58 -35.10 9.97
CA GLU A 485 10.30 -34.42 11.06
C GLU A 485 9.44 -33.38 11.82
N ASN A 486 8.11 -33.52 11.81
CA ASN A 486 7.23 -32.61 12.56
C ASN A 486 7.08 -33.07 14.00
N GLN A 487 6.89 -32.12 14.90
CA GLN A 487 6.71 -32.37 16.33
C GLN A 487 5.32 -31.89 16.75
N ILE A 488 4.53 -32.78 17.35
CA ILE A 488 3.21 -32.47 17.88
C ILE A 488 3.27 -32.61 19.39
N TYR A 489 3.23 -31.48 20.09
CA TYR A 489 3.37 -31.42 21.54
C TYR A 489 2.01 -31.31 22.23
N PHE A 490 1.85 -32.08 23.31
CA PHE A 490 0.67 -32.02 24.20
C PHE A 490 -0.66 -32.14 23.45
N CYS A 491 -0.76 -33.08 22.51
CA CYS A 491 -1.96 -33.31 21.72
C CYS A 491 -3.16 -33.65 22.62
N LYS A 492 -4.20 -32.81 22.56
CA LYS A 492 -5.48 -32.97 23.28
C LYS A 492 -6.57 -33.55 22.38
N SER A 493 -6.39 -33.51 21.06
CA SER A 493 -7.27 -34.11 20.05
C SER A 493 -7.32 -35.64 20.13
N LEU A 494 -8.41 -36.25 19.64
CA LEU A 494 -8.53 -37.72 19.55
C LEU A 494 -7.56 -38.29 18.52
N ILE A 495 -7.32 -37.55 17.43
CA ILE A 495 -6.43 -37.95 16.34
C ILE A 495 -5.36 -36.87 16.19
N ALA A 496 -4.08 -37.23 16.14
CA ALA A 496 -3.00 -36.28 15.89
C ALA A 496 -2.79 -36.02 14.39
N ILE A 497 -2.53 -37.07 13.60
CA ILE A 497 -2.41 -36.99 12.14
C ILE A 497 -3.54 -37.79 11.49
N HIS A 498 -4.33 -37.15 10.65
CA HIS A 498 -5.44 -37.78 9.93
C HIS A 498 -5.35 -37.50 8.43
N LEU A 499 -5.13 -38.54 7.62
CA LEU A 499 -5.19 -38.44 6.16
C LEU A 499 -6.40 -39.22 5.63
N VAL A 500 -7.20 -38.57 4.77
CA VAL A 500 -8.35 -39.17 4.11
C VAL A 500 -8.18 -39.11 2.60
N GLY A 501 -8.03 -40.28 1.97
CA GLY A 501 -7.85 -40.39 0.53
C GLY A 501 -6.38 -40.28 0.08
N GLY A 502 -6.17 -40.43 -1.23
CA GLY A 502 -4.88 -40.27 -1.86
C GLY A 502 -4.02 -41.54 -1.84
N SER A 503 -2.83 -41.45 -2.42
CA SER A 503 -1.90 -42.57 -2.50
C SER A 503 -0.44 -42.15 -2.36
N GLU A 504 0.41 -43.11 -1.98
CA GLU A 504 1.86 -42.95 -1.94
C GLU A 504 2.33 -41.83 -0.99
N HIS A 505 1.56 -41.59 0.09
CA HIS A 505 1.96 -40.65 1.14
C HIS A 505 3.18 -41.17 1.89
N ILE A 506 4.04 -40.25 2.33
CA ILE A 506 5.20 -40.56 3.17
C ILE A 506 5.08 -39.75 4.46
N LEU A 507 4.99 -40.46 5.58
CA LEU A 507 5.06 -39.89 6.92
C LEU A 507 6.31 -40.45 7.59
N LYS A 508 7.30 -39.59 7.85
CA LYS A 508 8.65 -40.02 8.22
C LYS A 508 9.22 -39.21 9.39
N ASP A 509 9.78 -39.88 10.39
CA ASP A 509 10.50 -39.24 11.50
C ASP A 509 9.65 -38.18 12.25
N ASN A 510 8.32 -38.33 12.32
CA ASN A 510 7.47 -37.41 13.10
C ASN A 510 7.36 -37.87 14.56
N GLU A 511 7.31 -36.92 15.48
CA GLU A 511 7.17 -37.14 16.92
C GLU A 511 5.81 -36.63 17.41
N ILE A 512 5.06 -37.48 18.12
CA ILE A 512 3.72 -37.17 18.58
C ILE A 512 3.60 -37.48 20.08
N MET A 513 3.39 -36.43 20.87
CA MET A 513 3.17 -36.52 22.31
C MET A 513 1.72 -36.19 22.67
N PHE A 514 0.99 -37.14 23.23
CA PHE A 514 -0.39 -36.95 23.70
C PHE A 514 -0.44 -36.56 25.17
N ASN A 515 -1.29 -35.57 25.49
CA ASN A 515 -1.63 -35.20 26.87
C ASN A 515 -3.16 -35.09 27.00
N ARG A 516 -3.81 -36.24 27.18
CA ARG A 516 -5.28 -36.36 27.23
C ARG A 516 -5.74 -36.74 28.63
N SER A 517 -7.01 -36.49 28.94
CA SER A 517 -7.64 -36.86 30.21
C SER A 517 -8.26 -38.26 30.23
N SER A 518 -8.33 -38.95 29.09
CA SER A 518 -8.93 -40.28 28.94
C SER A 518 -8.03 -41.24 28.15
N ASP A 519 -8.21 -42.55 28.37
CA ASP A 519 -7.51 -43.63 27.67
C ASP A 519 -8.04 -43.82 26.24
N GLN A 520 -7.71 -42.85 25.38
CA GLN A 520 -8.11 -42.82 23.99
C GLN A 520 -7.07 -42.06 23.17
N GLY A 521 -6.90 -42.42 21.90
CA GLY A 521 -6.05 -41.64 21.00
C GLY A 521 -5.59 -42.42 19.78
N TYR A 522 -5.43 -41.70 18.68
CA TYR A 522 -4.89 -42.19 17.42
C TYR A 522 -3.73 -41.31 16.97
N GLY A 523 -2.50 -41.84 16.98
CA GLY A 523 -1.33 -41.08 16.55
C GLY A 523 -1.40 -40.74 15.06
N VAL A 524 -1.39 -41.78 14.23
CA VAL A 524 -1.64 -41.67 12.80
C VAL A 524 -2.88 -42.47 12.44
N TYR A 525 -3.88 -41.82 11.85
CA TYR A 525 -5.07 -42.48 11.31
C TYR A 525 -5.15 -42.23 9.80
N LEU A 526 -5.03 -43.32 9.03
CA LEU A 526 -5.22 -43.32 7.58
C LEU A 526 -6.58 -43.92 7.22
N GLU A 527 -7.35 -43.19 6.41
CA GLU A 527 -8.65 -43.61 5.90
C GLU A 527 -8.69 -43.43 4.37
N ASN A 528 -9.12 -44.47 3.64
CA ASN A 528 -9.19 -44.46 2.18
C ASN A 528 -7.87 -44.13 1.45
N THR A 529 -6.72 -44.23 2.13
CA THR A 529 -5.39 -44.05 1.53
C THR A 529 -4.87 -45.34 0.92
N ASN A 530 -4.03 -45.27 -0.10
CA ASN A 530 -3.37 -46.45 -0.69
C ASN A 530 -1.84 -46.32 -0.72
N LYS A 531 -1.09 -47.38 -0.40
CA LYS A 531 0.39 -47.40 -0.49
C LYS A 531 1.09 -46.32 0.35
N ALA A 532 0.53 -45.92 1.49
CA ALA A 532 1.20 -45.00 2.40
C ALA A 532 2.42 -45.67 3.06
N ARG A 533 3.46 -44.88 3.35
CA ARG A 533 4.67 -45.33 4.07
C ARG A 533 4.81 -44.55 5.36
N LEU A 534 4.69 -45.25 6.49
CA LEU A 534 4.94 -44.73 7.82
C LEU A 534 6.33 -45.21 8.27
N VAL A 535 7.30 -44.31 8.41
CA VAL A 535 8.70 -44.68 8.64
C VAL A 535 9.25 -43.95 9.86
N ARG A 536 9.64 -44.69 10.91
CA ARG A 536 10.31 -44.15 12.12
C ARG A 536 9.56 -42.98 12.77
N ASN A 537 8.24 -43.02 12.75
CA ASN A 537 7.47 -42.10 13.58
C ASN A 537 7.49 -42.60 15.03
N ASP A 538 7.40 -41.69 15.98
CA ASP A 538 7.25 -42.00 17.40
C ASP A 538 5.94 -41.42 17.93
N VAL A 539 5.17 -42.24 18.64
CA VAL A 539 3.89 -41.84 19.24
C VAL A 539 3.84 -42.27 20.69
N HIS A 540 3.81 -41.31 21.61
CA HIS A 540 3.75 -41.63 23.02
C HIS A 540 2.69 -40.80 23.76
N GLY A 541 2.03 -41.44 24.73
CA GLY A 541 1.17 -40.77 25.70
C GLY A 541 1.97 -40.36 26.94
N ILE A 542 1.68 -39.19 27.50
CA ILE A 542 2.19 -38.75 28.81
C ILE A 542 1.06 -38.69 29.84
N GLY A 543 1.42 -38.64 31.13
CA GLY A 543 0.43 -38.55 32.22
C GLY A 543 -0.31 -39.86 32.55
N GLY A 544 0.23 -41.00 32.14
CA GLY A 544 -0.30 -42.33 32.48
C GLY A 544 -1.57 -42.75 31.75
N LYS A 545 -2.00 -41.99 30.72
CA LYS A 545 -3.12 -42.36 29.84
C LYS A 545 -2.66 -43.16 28.64
N LEU A 546 -3.42 -44.19 28.30
CA LEU A 546 -3.10 -45.12 27.21
C LEU A 546 -3.71 -44.65 25.89
N LEU A 547 -2.97 -44.83 24.80
CA LEU A 547 -3.50 -44.64 23.44
C LEU A 547 -4.39 -45.82 23.06
N SER A 548 -5.40 -45.58 22.22
CA SER A 548 -6.17 -46.67 21.62
C SER A 548 -5.35 -47.35 20.53
N HIS A 549 -4.97 -46.57 19.51
CA HIS A 549 -4.24 -47.10 18.36
C HIS A 549 -3.18 -46.09 17.89
N PRO A 550 -1.90 -46.21 18.31
CA PRO A 550 -0.85 -45.27 17.89
C PRO A 550 -0.73 -45.17 16.37
N TYR A 551 -0.94 -46.29 15.67
CA TYR A 551 -1.06 -46.35 14.21
C TYR A 551 -2.33 -47.13 13.84
N CYS A 552 -3.24 -46.46 13.14
CA CYS A 552 -4.53 -46.99 12.68
C CYS A 552 -4.64 -46.87 11.17
N THR A 553 -4.64 -48.01 10.50
CA THR A 553 -4.66 -48.14 9.04
C THR A 553 -5.76 -49.09 8.58
N GLU A 554 -6.69 -49.51 9.45
CA GLU A 554 -7.79 -50.46 9.15
C GLU A 554 -8.67 -50.06 7.95
N LYS A 555 -8.72 -48.75 7.64
CA LYS A 555 -9.47 -48.19 6.50
C LYS A 555 -8.57 -47.79 5.32
N ALA A 556 -7.27 -48.09 5.39
CA ALA A 556 -6.30 -47.88 4.32
C ALA A 556 -6.04 -49.19 3.57
N LYS A 557 -5.20 -49.13 2.53
CA LYS A 557 -4.77 -50.30 1.75
C LYS A 557 -3.27 -50.27 1.50
N ASN A 558 -2.61 -51.42 1.63
CA ASN A 558 -1.21 -51.62 1.29
C ASN A 558 -0.26 -50.65 2.04
N THR A 559 -0.53 -50.34 3.30
CA THR A 559 0.33 -49.44 4.09
C THR A 559 1.59 -50.18 4.50
N THR A 560 2.74 -49.51 4.41
CA THR A 560 4.02 -50.03 4.90
C THR A 560 4.43 -49.28 6.16
N LEU A 561 4.51 -49.98 7.29
CA LEU A 561 4.97 -49.46 8.58
C LEU A 561 6.40 -49.96 8.83
N ILE A 562 7.38 -49.06 8.95
CA ILE A 562 8.81 -49.41 9.12
C ILE A 562 9.36 -48.73 10.37
N HIS A 563 9.78 -49.52 11.36
CA HIS A 563 10.47 -49.06 12.58
C HIS A 563 9.74 -47.93 13.32
N ASN A 564 8.40 -47.93 13.31
CA ASN A 564 7.62 -46.95 14.07
C ASN A 564 7.55 -47.37 15.54
N THR A 565 7.72 -46.42 16.46
CA THR A 565 7.72 -46.65 17.90
C THR A 565 6.47 -46.08 18.57
N TYR A 566 6.09 -46.68 19.70
CA TYR A 566 5.02 -46.18 20.56
C TYR A 566 5.13 -46.74 21.98
N ASN A 567 4.56 -46.04 22.98
CA ASN A 567 4.65 -46.44 24.39
C ASN A 567 3.38 -47.08 24.99
N SER A 568 2.25 -47.04 24.28
CA SER A 568 0.96 -47.58 24.74
C SER A 568 -0.01 -47.83 23.57
N GLY A 569 -1.05 -48.62 23.82
CA GLY A 569 -2.06 -48.99 22.83
C GLY A 569 -1.65 -50.15 21.92
N THR A 570 -2.49 -50.45 20.92
CA THR A 570 -2.28 -51.54 19.97
C THR A 570 -2.35 -51.05 18.53
N LEU A 571 -1.57 -51.66 17.63
CA LEU A 571 -1.70 -51.38 16.20
C LEU A 571 -3.06 -51.86 15.69
N LYS A 572 -3.68 -51.07 14.81
CA LYS A 572 -4.92 -51.48 14.11
C LYS A 572 -4.73 -51.39 12.61
N THR A 573 -4.31 -52.50 12.01
CA THR A 573 -3.87 -52.53 10.61
C THR A 573 -4.91 -53.11 9.66
N ALA A 574 -4.86 -52.71 8.39
CA ALA A 574 -5.66 -53.34 7.34
C ALA A 574 -5.01 -54.64 6.86
N GLU A 575 -5.83 -55.50 6.25
CA GLU A 575 -5.33 -56.67 5.53
C GLU A 575 -4.42 -56.23 4.36
N GLY A 576 -3.24 -56.83 4.25
CA GLY A 576 -2.23 -56.49 3.24
C GLY A 576 -1.24 -55.39 3.65
N ASP A 577 -1.34 -54.83 4.86
CA ASP A 577 -0.30 -53.96 5.40
C ASP A 577 0.99 -54.75 5.66
N THR A 578 2.14 -54.11 5.42
CA THR A 578 3.47 -54.66 5.71
C THR A 578 4.05 -53.97 6.94
N ILE A 579 4.41 -54.74 7.97
CA ILE A 579 5.02 -54.24 9.21
C ILE A 579 6.46 -54.74 9.26
N VAL A 580 7.41 -53.81 9.35
CA VAL A 580 8.87 -54.06 9.35
C VAL A 580 9.52 -53.46 10.59
#